data_AF-A0A3B0PDP2-F1
#
_entry.id   AF-A0A3B0PDP2-F1
#
_cell.length_a   1.000
_cell.length_b   1.000
_cell.length_c   1.000
_cell.angle_alpha   90.00
_cell.angle_beta   90.00
_cell.angle_gamma   90.00
#
_symmetry.space_group_name_H-M   'P 1'
#
loop_
_entity.id
_entity.type
_entity.pdbx_description
1 polymer ?
#
loop_
_entity_poly.entity_id
_entity_poly.type
_entity_poly.pdbx_seq_one_letter_code
_entity_poly.pdbx_strand_id
1 'polypeptide(L)' 'MEKDIFQRIIDREIPATILYEDADVIAFLDIKPVQKGHFLVVHKEFSRNLYDIEEKDLLKLVSKARELALEW' A
#
# COMPACT_ATOMS: atom_id res chain seq x y z
N MET A 1 17.30 -9.29 6.64
CA MET A 1 17.14 -8.21 5.66
C MET A 1 16.68 -6.98 6.41
N GLU A 2 17.19 -5.80 6.06
CA GLU A 2 16.74 -4.54 6.64
C GLU A 2 15.31 -4.25 6.15
N LYS A 3 14.44 -3.75 7.04
CA LYS A 3 13.06 -3.39 6.68
C LYS A 3 13.08 -2.20 5.72
N ASP A 4 12.35 -2.29 4.63
CA ASP A 4 12.13 -1.13 3.77
C ASP A 4 11.16 -0.13 4.41
N ILE A 5 10.99 1.03 3.76
CA ILE A 5 10.16 2.10 4.29
C ILE A 5 8.68 1.74 4.40
N PHE A 6 8.15 0.90 3.51
CA PHE A 6 6.75 0.46 3.54
C PHE A 6 6.51 -0.53 4.67
N GLN A 7 7.44 -1.46 4.90
CA GLN A 7 7.39 -2.36 6.05
C GLN A 7 7.38 -1.58 7.37
N ARG A 8 8.19 -0.51 7.45
CA ARG A 8 8.21 0.37 8.63
C ARG A 8 6.89 1.13 8.83
N ILE A 9 6.15 1.46 7.76
CA ILE A 9 4.81 2.04 7.84
C ILE A 9 3.80 1.00 8.34
N ILE A 10 3.84 -0.21 7.78
CA ILE A 10 2.99 -1.34 8.17
C ILE A 10 3.17 -1.63 9.67
N ASP A 11 4.42 -1.66 10.13
CA ASP A 11 4.79 -1.98 11.51
C ASP A 11 4.64 -0.79 12.48
N ARG A 12 4.11 0.35 11.99
CA ARG A 12 3.90 1.59 12.77
C ARG A 12 5.18 2.20 13.37
N GLU A 13 6.34 1.89 12.80
CA GLU A 13 7.62 2.46 13.22
C GLU A 13 7.81 3.90 12.72
N ILE A 14 7.16 4.24 11.60
CA ILE A 14 7.12 5.60 11.07
C ILE A 14 5.67 6.02 10.79
N PRO A 15 5.33 7.32 10.97
CA PRO A 15 3.98 7.79 10.77
C PRO A 15 3.59 7.81 9.29
N ALA A 16 2.32 7.54 9.01
CA ALA A 16 1.69 7.72 7.72
C ALA A 16 0.21 8.10 7.92
N THR A 17 -0.35 8.89 7.00
CA THR A 17 -1.80 9.17 7.00
C THR A 17 -2.51 8.01 6.32
N ILE A 18 -3.00 7.08 7.13
CA ILE A 18 -3.68 5.86 6.67
C ILE A 18 -5.10 6.19 6.24
N LEU A 19 -5.46 5.78 5.02
CA LEU A 19 -6.80 5.90 4.46
C LEU A 19 -7.62 4.63 4.66
N TYR A 20 -6.95 3.47 4.58
CA TYR A 20 -7.57 2.16 4.66
C TYR A 20 -6.56 1.13 5.17
N GLU A 21 -7.04 0.14 5.92
CA GLU A 21 -6.25 -1.01 6.30
C GLU A 21 -7.14 -2.23 6.54
N ASP A 22 -6.73 -3.38 6.00
CA ASP A 22 -7.26 -4.69 6.34
C ASP A 22 -6.13 -5.68 6.67
N ALA A 23 -6.44 -6.98 6.66
CA ALA A 23 -5.48 -8.04 6.97
C ALA A 23 -4.32 -8.12 5.97
N ASP A 24 -4.52 -7.78 4.70
CA ASP A 24 -3.57 -8.00 3.62
C ASP A 24 -3.10 -6.70 2.96
N VAL A 25 -3.89 -5.63 3.02
CA VAL A 25 -3.63 -4.37 2.32
C VAL A 25 -3.66 -3.19 3.28
N ILE A 26 -2.76 -2.24 3.06
CA ILE A 26 -2.78 -0.92 3.68
C ILE A 26 -2.71 0.16 2.60
N ALA A 27 -3.48 1.23 2.76
CA ALA A 27 -3.42 2.40 1.89
C ALA A 27 -3.19 3.68 2.69
N PHE A 28 -2.32 4.54 2.18
CA PHE A 28 -1.93 5.79 2.86
C PHE A 28 -1.51 6.87 1.86
N LEU A 29 -1.61 8.13 2.27
CA LEU A 29 -1.21 9.27 1.44
C LEU A 29 0.29 9.26 1.17
N ASP A 30 0.67 9.61 -0.07
CA ASP A 30 2.06 9.87 -0.41
C ASP A 30 2.52 11.17 0.30
N ILE A 31 3.71 11.15 0.89
CA ILE A 31 4.32 12.30 1.55
C ILE A 31 4.80 13.37 0.55
N LYS A 32 5.02 12.98 -0.71
CA LYS A 32 5.37 13.86 -1.84
C LYS A 32 4.34 13.68 -2.97
N PRO A 33 3.08 14.10 -2.75
CA PRO A 33 2.01 13.87 -3.71
C PRO A 33 2.23 14.68 -5.00
N VAL A 34 2.04 14.04 -6.17
CA VAL A 34 2.03 14.75 -7.46
C VAL A 34 0.77 15.58 -7.62
N GLN A 35 -0.35 15.09 -7.07
CA GLN A 35 -1.65 15.76 -7.07
C GLN A 35 -2.40 15.50 -5.76
N LYS A 36 -3.41 16.33 -5.48
CA LYS A 36 -4.29 16.12 -4.32
C LYS A 36 -4.94 14.73 -4.43
N GLY A 37 -4.92 13.98 -3.33
CA GLY A 37 -5.46 12.62 -3.26
C GLY A 37 -4.51 11.54 -3.78
N HIS A 38 -3.23 11.84 -4.04
CA HIS A 38 -2.26 10.78 -4.35
C HIS A 38 -2.03 9.89 -3.11
N PHE A 39 -2.42 8.62 -3.22
CA PHE A 39 -2.21 7.59 -2.20
C PHE A 39 -1.58 6.34 -2.81
N LEU A 40 -0.91 5.58 -1.94
CA LEU A 40 -0.30 4.30 -2.27
C LEU A 40 -1.15 3.19 -1.66
N VAL A 41 -1.31 2.08 -2.40
CA VAL A 41 -1.96 0.85 -1.95
C VAL A 41 -0.90 -0.23 -1.93
N VAL A 42 -0.65 -0.80 -0.76
CA VAL A 42 0.51 -1.67 -0.51
C VAL A 42 0.06 -2.97 0.12
N HIS A 43 0.55 -4.08 -0.40
CA HIS A 43 0.35 -5.41 0.20
C HIS A 43 1.25 -5.56 1.41
N LYS A 44 0.74 -6.18 2.49
CA LYS A 44 1.47 -6.31 3.75
C LYS A 44 2.57 -7.37 3.71
N GLU A 45 2.41 -8.40 2.89
CA GLU A 45 3.51 -9.33 2.60
C GLU A 45 4.47 -8.73 1.59
N PHE A 46 5.76 -8.85 1.87
CA PHE A 46 6.82 -8.26 1.07
C PHE A 46 6.95 -8.95 -0.30
N SER A 47 6.94 -8.13 -1.35
CA SER A 47 7.40 -8.47 -2.69
C SER A 47 8.28 -7.33 -3.19
N ARG A 48 9.41 -7.62 -3.81
CA ARG A 48 10.36 -6.63 -4.31
C ARG A 48 9.75 -5.77 -5.43
N ASN A 49 8.93 -6.36 -6.30
CA ASN A 49 8.30 -5.72 -7.45
C ASN A 49 7.18 -6.61 -8.05
N LEU A 50 6.75 -6.31 -9.28
CA LEU A 50 5.69 -7.06 -9.97
C LEU A 50 6.11 -8.47 -10.41
N TYR A 51 7.40 -8.78 -10.46
CA TYR A 51 7.89 -10.08 -10.92
C TYR A 51 7.89 -11.15 -9.83
N ASP A 52 7.83 -10.75 -8.55
CA ASP A 52 7.88 -11.66 -7.40
C ASP A 52 6.66 -11.60 -6.48
N ILE A 53 5.65 -10.80 -6.83
CA ILE A 53 4.34 -10.86 -6.18
C ILE A 53 3.53 -12.05 -6.70
N GLU A 54 2.86 -12.77 -5.80
CA GLU A 54 1.92 -13.83 -6.17
C GLU A 54 0.70 -13.26 -6.91
N GLU A 55 0.23 -13.96 -7.95
CA GLU A 55 -0.86 -13.47 -8.83
C GLU A 55 -2.12 -13.10 -8.03
N LYS A 56 -2.49 -13.94 -7.04
CA LYS A 56 -3.66 -13.71 -6.18
C LYS A 56 -3.57 -12.40 -5.40
N ASP A 57 -2.36 -12.01 -4.96
CA ASP A 57 -2.14 -10.85 -4.10
C ASP A 57 -2.12 -9.59 -4.96
N LEU A 58 -1.54 -9.68 -6.16
CA LEU A 58 -1.62 -8.61 -7.17
C LEU A 58 -3.07 -8.31 -7.57
N LEU A 59 -3.87 -9.34 -7.84
CA LEU A 59 -5.29 -9.18 -8.18
C LEU A 59 -6.07 -8.50 -7.05
N LYS A 60 -5.82 -8.90 -5.80
CA LYS A 60 -6.43 -8.28 -4.62
C LYS A 60 -6.03 -6.80 -4.50
N LEU A 61 -4.74 -6.49 -4.67
CA LEU A 61 -4.21 -5.13 -4.56
C LEU A 61 -4.81 -4.20 -5.61
N VAL A 62 -4.89 -4.63 -6.87
CA VAL A 62 -5.49 -3.85 -7.97
C VAL A 62 -6.99 -3.65 -7.76
N SER A 63 -7.71 -4.69 -7.32
CA SER A 63 -9.14 -4.60 -7.00
C SER A 63 -9.40 -3.57 -5.91
N LYS A 64 -8.62 -3.61 -4.82
CA LYS A 64 -8.74 -2.67 -3.70
C LYS A 64 -8.37 -1.24 -4.12
N ALA A 65 -7.34 -1.07 -4.94
CA ALA A 65 -6.97 0.25 -5.46
C ALA A 65 -8.11 0.89 -6.27
N ARG A 66 -8.80 0.12 -7.11
CA ARG A 66 -9.99 0.60 -7.84
C ARG A 66 -11.12 1.00 -6.90
N GLU A 67 -11.40 0.20 -5.87
CA GLU A 67 -12.43 0.49 -4.88
C GLU A 67 -12.16 1.83 -4.17
N LEU A 68 -10.95 2.00 -3.61
CA LEU A 68 -10.56 3.21 -2.89
C LEU A 68 -10.54 4.46 -3.79
N ALA A 69 -10.15 4.31 -5.06
CA ALA A 69 -10.15 5.42 -6.02
C ALA A 69 -11.54 5.93 -6.38
N LEU A 70 -12.61 5.18 -6.11
CA LEU A 70 -13.98 5.64 -6.29
C LEU A 70 -14.51 6.43 -5.08
N GLU A 71 -13.82 6.33 -3.95
CA GLU A 71 -14.20 7.00 -2.69
C GLU A 71 -13.45 8.32 -2.45
N TRP A 72 -12.31 8.54 -3.15
CA TRP A 72 -11.35 9.63 -2.88
C TRP A 72 -11.06 10.53 -4.09
#